data_AF-K0K6J2-F1
#
_entry.id   AF-K0K6J2-F1
#
_cell.length_a   1.000
_cell.length_b   1.000
_cell.length_c   1.000
_cell.angle_alpha   90.00
_cell.angle_beta   90.00
_cell.angle_gamma   90.00
#
_symmetry.space_group_name_H-M   'P 1'
#
loop_
_entity.id
_entity.type
_entity.pdbx_description
1 polymer ?
#
loop_
_entity_poly.entity_id
_entity_poly.type
_entity_poly.pdbx_seq_one_letter_code
_entity_poly.pdbx_strand_id
1 'polypeptide(L)'
;MFSPVRGLGTALSILVGLYTLANVITAGWLWYFKSTYEDYLADEVTDTALLAVATAGVPMAFIGALVFLSAAVVTIVWLWRVRTNAALANPRFEHRWNRGAAIWGWLPVVNFWVPRRFVLDVWRACAPDQVSARTTSIVNWWWGPWLIFLVLDRYSRPYADPDSPRFDLENAAQLTTAASVLCVAAAVNLIVVVRRITTWQSTPGFYSPPDVLSPPMGLIPVELPKDENR
;
A
#
# COMPACT_ATOMS: atom_id res chain seq x y z
N MET A 1 -17.26 -14.30 -7.05
CA MET A 1 -17.76 -13.25 -7.95
C MET A 1 -16.65 -12.24 -8.20
N PHE A 2 -16.49 -11.77 -9.44
CA PHE A 2 -15.52 -10.73 -9.79
C PHE A 2 -15.94 -9.39 -9.18
N SER A 3 -15.00 -8.62 -8.61
CA SER A 3 -15.29 -7.37 -7.90
C SER A 3 -14.53 -6.17 -8.51
N PRO A 4 -15.15 -4.99 -8.63
CA PRO A 4 -14.44 -3.80 -9.10
C PRO A 4 -13.36 -3.39 -8.09
N VAL A 5 -12.18 -3.03 -8.62
CA VAL A 5 -10.99 -2.67 -7.83
C VAL A 5 -10.49 -1.25 -8.06
N ARG A 6 -11.01 -0.54 -9.07
CA ARG A 6 -10.63 0.85 -9.41
C ARG A 6 -10.78 1.82 -8.25
N GLY A 7 -11.98 1.90 -7.66
CA GLY A 7 -12.25 2.81 -6.54
C GLY A 7 -11.33 2.56 -5.34
N LEU A 8 -11.11 1.29 -4.99
CA LEU A 8 -10.22 0.89 -3.89
C LEU A 8 -8.75 1.19 -4.21
N GLY A 9 -8.29 0.95 -5.44
CA GLY A 9 -6.93 1.29 -5.85
C GLY A 9 -6.66 2.80 -5.78
N THR A 10 -7.63 3.63 -6.16
CA THR A 10 -7.56 5.09 -6.02
C THR A 10 -7.55 5.51 -4.55
N ALA A 11 -8.50 5.01 -3.75
CA ALA A 11 -8.57 5.31 -2.32
C ALA A 11 -7.28 4.93 -1.58
N LEU A 12 -6.74 3.73 -1.86
CA LEU A 12 -5.46 3.29 -1.32
C LEU A 12 -4.32 4.24 -1.71
N SER A 13 -4.25 4.64 -2.98
CA SER A 13 -3.21 5.56 -3.45
C SER A 13 -3.27 6.91 -2.73
N ILE A 14 -4.49 7.43 -2.50
CA ILE A 14 -4.70 8.69 -1.76
C ILE A 14 -4.25 8.53 -0.31
N LEU A 15 -4.70 7.48 0.38
CA LEU A 15 -4.37 7.23 1.79
C LEU A 15 -2.87 7.04 2.01
N VAL A 16 -2.19 6.29 1.13
CA VAL A 16 -0.73 6.15 1.15
C VAL A 16 -0.04 7.49 0.94
N GLY A 17 -0.53 8.32 0.01
CA GLY A 17 -0.02 9.67 -0.20
C GLY A 17 -0.20 10.58 1.02
N LEU A 18 -1.38 10.57 1.64
CA LEU A 18 -1.67 11.35 2.85
C LEU A 18 -0.82 10.90 4.04
N TYR A 19 -0.65 9.59 4.25
CA TYR A 19 0.22 9.09 5.31
C TYR A 19 1.68 9.50 5.09
N THR A 20 2.15 9.40 3.85
CA THR A 20 3.51 9.83 3.50
C THR A 20 3.70 11.33 3.74
N LEU A 21 2.71 12.14 3.35
CA LEU A 21 2.73 13.58 3.60
C LEU A 21 2.78 13.88 5.10
N ALA A 22 1.98 13.19 5.92
CA ALA A 22 2.02 13.35 7.37
C ALA A 22 3.41 13.09 7.95
N ASN A 23 4.11 12.03 7.49
CA ASN A 23 5.49 11.74 7.93
C ASN A 23 6.48 12.84 7.53
N VAL A 24 6.35 13.41 6.33
CA VAL A 24 7.19 14.53 5.87
C VAL A 24 6.94 15.78 6.73
N ILE A 25 5.67 16.09 7.02
CA ILE A 25 5.36 17.22 7.90
C ILE A 25 5.91 16.93 9.30
N THR A 26 5.86 15.69 9.81
CA THR A 26 6.37 15.35 11.16
C THR A 26 7.87 15.56 11.24
N ALA A 27 8.61 15.17 10.19
CA ALA A 27 10.03 15.45 10.10
C ALA A 27 10.32 16.96 10.14
N GLY A 28 9.57 17.77 9.38
CA GLY A 28 9.70 19.24 9.41
C GLY A 28 9.34 19.85 10.76
N TRP A 29 8.28 19.35 11.40
CA TRP A 29 7.88 19.77 12.74
C TRP A 29 8.94 19.44 13.80
N LEU A 30 9.62 18.29 13.71
CA LEU A 30 10.71 17.95 14.65
C LEU A 30 11.90 18.91 14.52
N TRP A 31 12.27 19.33 13.31
CA TRP A 31 13.29 20.36 13.12
C TRP A 31 12.88 21.69 13.74
N TYR A 32 11.62 22.09 13.56
CA TYR A 32 11.08 23.31 14.16
C TYR A 32 11.01 23.22 15.69
N PHE A 33 10.56 22.08 16.22
CA PHE A 33 10.52 21.83 17.66
C PHE A 33 11.93 21.86 18.26
N LYS A 34 12.91 21.26 17.58
CA LYS A 34 14.32 21.35 17.97
C LYS A 34 14.80 22.80 18.07
N SER A 35 14.59 23.61 17.03
CA SER A 35 15.04 25.02 17.07
C SER A 35 14.39 25.78 18.21
N THR A 36 13.08 25.61 18.42
CA THR A 36 12.38 26.27 19.54
C THR A 36 12.86 25.77 20.90
N TYR A 37 13.25 24.50 21.02
CA TYR A 37 13.84 23.96 22.23
C TYR A 37 15.24 24.53 22.51
N GLU A 38 16.06 24.73 21.49
CA GLU A 38 17.37 25.40 21.60
C GLU A 38 17.20 26.87 22.01
N ASP A 39 16.27 27.60 21.40
CA ASP A 39 15.96 28.99 21.76
C ASP A 39 15.41 29.09 23.20
N TYR A 40 14.63 28.10 23.63
CA TYR A 40 14.16 28.00 25.02
C TYR A 40 15.31 27.82 26.01
N LEU A 41 16.28 26.96 25.70
CA LEU A 41 17.48 26.77 26.53
C LEU A 41 18.39 28.02 26.57
N ALA A 42 18.29 28.89 25.57
CA ALA A 42 18.98 30.17 25.51
C ALA A 42 18.21 31.31 26.21
N ASP A 43 17.09 31.02 26.89
CA ASP A 43 16.18 31.99 27.51
C ASP A 43 15.58 33.00 26.49
N GLU A 44 15.55 32.68 25.20
CA GLU A 44 15.01 33.54 24.14
C GLU A 44 13.50 33.32 23.91
N VAL A 45 12.98 32.16 24.33
CA VAL A 45 11.58 31.75 24.14
C VAL A 45 10.95 31.35 25.48
N THR A 46 9.67 31.69 25.69
CA THR A 46 8.95 31.37 26.92
C THR A 46 8.50 29.91 26.98
N ASP A 47 8.28 29.40 28.21
CA ASP A 47 7.68 28.07 28.44
C ASP A 47 6.38 27.86 27.64
N THR A 48 5.56 28.92 27.56
CA THR A 48 4.26 28.90 26.87
C THR A 48 4.40 28.68 25.36
N ALA A 49 5.42 29.27 24.74
CA ALA A 49 5.69 29.12 23.33
C ALA A 49 6.26 27.72 23.03
N LEU A 50 7.19 27.23 23.85
CA LEU A 50 7.69 25.85 23.74
C LEU A 50 6.55 24.82 23.89
N LEU A 51 5.69 25.00 24.90
CA LEU A 51 4.56 24.10 25.14
C LEU A 51 3.56 24.10 23.97
N ALA A 52 3.32 25.25 23.34
CA ALA A 52 2.46 25.34 22.17
C ALA A 52 3.01 24.51 20.98
N VAL A 53 4.33 24.56 20.74
CA VAL A 53 4.96 23.75 19.68
C VAL A 53 4.94 22.27 20.04
N ALA A 54 5.27 21.91 21.29
CA ALA A 54 5.29 20.53 21.76
C ALA A 54 3.91 19.86 21.65
N THR A 55 2.86 20.56 22.11
CA THR A 55 1.49 20.03 22.12
C THR A 55 0.89 19.88 20.72
N ALA A 56 1.35 20.66 19.73
CA ALA A 56 0.95 20.51 18.33
C ALA A 56 1.34 19.15 17.72
N GLY A 57 2.36 18.47 18.28
CA GLY A 57 2.77 17.13 17.84
C GLY A 57 1.73 16.04 18.14
N VAL A 58 0.94 16.18 19.21
CA VAL A 58 -0.06 15.19 19.63
C VAL A 58 -1.17 14.99 18.58
N PRO A 59 -1.93 16.02 18.16
CA PRO A 59 -2.97 15.86 17.15
C PRO A 59 -2.39 15.39 15.81
N MET A 60 -1.17 15.79 15.49
CA MET A 60 -0.47 15.37 14.27
C MET A 60 -0.19 13.86 14.26
N ALA A 61 0.37 13.33 15.35
CA ALA A 61 0.61 11.91 15.52
C ALA A 61 -0.71 11.11 15.48
N PHE A 62 -1.76 11.63 16.11
CA PHE A 62 -3.09 11.01 16.12
C PHE A 62 -3.69 10.93 14.71
N ILE A 63 -3.70 12.03 13.97
CA ILE A 63 -4.19 12.06 12.57
C ILE A 63 -3.36 11.11 11.70
N GLY A 64 -2.04 11.14 11.82
CA GLY A 64 -1.14 10.23 11.09
C GLY A 64 -1.48 8.76 11.36
N ALA A 65 -1.75 8.39 12.62
CA ALA A 65 -2.16 7.05 13.00
C ALA A 65 -3.51 6.64 12.39
N LEU A 66 -4.50 7.53 12.37
CA LEU A 66 -5.80 7.27 11.74
C LEU A 66 -5.69 7.05 10.22
N VAL A 67 -4.89 7.88 9.54
CA VAL A 67 -4.64 7.73 8.11
C VAL A 67 -3.91 6.41 7.83
N PHE A 68 -2.92 6.05 8.65
CA PHE A 68 -2.22 4.77 8.55
C PHE A 68 -3.17 3.58 8.71
N LEU A 69 -4.00 3.58 9.74
CA LEU A 69 -4.98 2.50 9.98
C LEU A 69 -5.96 2.39 8.81
N SER A 70 -6.44 3.51 8.29
CA SER A 70 -7.31 3.55 7.11
C SER A 70 -6.60 2.96 5.89
N ALA A 71 -5.35 3.33 5.64
CA ALA A 71 -4.53 2.79 4.56
C ALA A 71 -4.33 1.27 4.72
N ALA A 72 -4.08 0.79 5.94
CA ALA A 72 -3.90 -0.62 6.23
C ALA A 72 -5.18 -1.43 5.94
N VAL A 73 -6.34 -0.97 6.42
CA VAL A 73 -7.63 -1.63 6.15
C VAL A 73 -7.92 -1.67 4.66
N VAL A 74 -7.78 -0.55 3.97
CA VAL A 74 -8.02 -0.48 2.51
C VAL A 74 -7.02 -1.35 1.75
N THR A 75 -5.77 -1.44 2.19
CA THR A 75 -4.75 -2.34 1.62
C THR A 75 -5.19 -3.79 1.72
N ILE A 76 -5.63 -4.23 2.89
CA ILE A 76 -6.09 -5.61 3.12
C ILE A 76 -7.30 -5.93 2.23
N VAL A 77 -8.30 -5.05 2.20
CA VAL A 77 -9.52 -5.23 1.38
C VAL A 77 -9.17 -5.25 -0.12
N TRP A 78 -8.30 -4.32 -0.55
CA TRP A 78 -7.82 -4.27 -1.93
C TRP A 78 -7.08 -5.56 -2.30
N LEU A 79 -6.13 -6.02 -1.48
CA LEU A 79 -5.37 -7.26 -1.68
C LEU A 79 -6.27 -8.49 -1.77
N TRP A 80 -7.25 -8.60 -0.88
CA TRP A 80 -8.22 -9.68 -0.90
C TRP A 80 -8.99 -9.72 -2.23
N ARG A 81 -9.45 -8.57 -2.71
CA ARG A 81 -10.21 -8.46 -3.96
C ARG A 81 -9.35 -8.74 -5.18
N VAL A 82 -8.17 -8.12 -5.30
CA VAL A 82 -7.30 -8.35 -6.46
C VAL A 82 -6.84 -9.80 -6.52
N ARG A 83 -6.58 -10.44 -5.37
CA ARG A 83 -6.25 -11.87 -5.33
C ARG A 83 -7.42 -12.75 -5.76
N THR A 84 -8.63 -12.41 -5.35
CA THR A 84 -9.85 -13.12 -5.74
C THR A 84 -10.10 -13.02 -7.24
N ASN A 85 -9.99 -11.82 -7.80
CA ASN A 85 -10.12 -11.58 -9.23
C ASN A 85 -9.06 -12.34 -10.03
N ALA A 86 -7.80 -12.36 -9.56
CA ALA A 86 -6.72 -13.08 -10.22
C ALA A 86 -6.99 -14.59 -10.30
N ALA A 87 -7.50 -15.21 -9.23
CA ALA A 87 -7.87 -16.63 -9.24
C ALA A 87 -9.01 -16.95 -10.22
N LEU A 88 -9.95 -16.03 -10.40
CA LEU A 88 -11.08 -16.21 -11.32
C LEU A 88 -10.64 -16.04 -12.77
N ALA A 89 -9.75 -15.08 -13.04
CA ALA A 89 -9.22 -14.79 -14.37
C ALA A 89 -8.24 -15.88 -14.86
N ASN A 90 -7.41 -16.42 -13.97
CA ASN A 90 -6.45 -17.46 -14.30
C ASN A 90 -6.57 -18.68 -13.36
N PRO A 91 -7.61 -19.54 -13.54
CA PRO A 91 -7.83 -20.70 -12.67
C PRO A 91 -6.70 -21.73 -12.71
N ARG A 92 -5.92 -21.77 -13.80
CA ARG A 92 -4.77 -22.67 -13.98
C ARG A 92 -3.49 -22.16 -13.30
N PHE A 93 -3.47 -20.91 -12.83
CA PHE A 93 -2.31 -20.38 -12.11
C PHE A 93 -2.34 -20.87 -10.67
N GLU A 94 -1.34 -21.69 -10.30
CA GLU A 94 -1.17 -22.14 -8.93
C GLU A 94 -0.65 -21.01 -8.05
N HIS A 95 -1.55 -20.49 -7.23
CA HIS A 95 -1.20 -19.46 -6.27
C HIS A 95 -0.59 -20.08 -5.02
N ARG A 96 0.58 -19.59 -4.63
CA ARG A 96 1.32 -20.12 -3.48
C ARG A 96 0.60 -19.92 -2.14
N TRP A 97 -0.27 -18.91 -2.05
CA TRP A 97 -0.98 -18.56 -0.83
C TRP A 97 -2.49 -18.51 -1.04
N ASN A 98 -3.22 -18.97 -0.02
CA ASN A 98 -4.67 -18.80 0.04
C ASN A 98 -5.03 -17.32 0.25
N ARG A 99 -6.30 -16.97 0.01
CA ARG A 99 -6.78 -15.57 0.14
C ARG A 99 -6.65 -15.02 1.56
N GLY A 100 -6.70 -15.90 2.56
CA GLY A 100 -6.52 -15.57 3.97
C GLY A 100 -5.20 -14.84 4.27
N ALA A 101 -4.16 -15.09 3.46
CA ALA A 101 -2.86 -14.44 3.61
C ALA A 101 -2.89 -12.92 3.41
N ALA A 102 -3.92 -12.38 2.76
CA ALA A 102 -4.14 -10.95 2.70
C ALA A 102 -4.42 -10.32 4.08
N ILE A 103 -4.88 -11.11 5.05
CA ILE A 103 -5.20 -10.67 6.42
C ILE A 103 -4.07 -11.08 7.36
N TRP A 104 -3.82 -12.38 7.52
CA TRP A 104 -2.85 -12.87 8.52
C TRP A 104 -1.41 -12.51 8.16
N GLY A 105 -1.12 -12.23 6.89
CA GLY A 105 0.22 -11.85 6.42
C GLY A 105 0.74 -10.53 6.99
N TRP A 106 -0.12 -9.72 7.60
CA TRP A 106 0.23 -8.45 8.24
C TRP A 106 0.49 -8.56 9.74
N LEU A 107 0.41 -9.75 10.33
CA LEU A 107 0.81 -9.95 11.73
C LEU A 107 2.31 -9.67 11.93
N PRO A 108 2.76 -9.11 13.07
CA PRO A 108 4.07 -8.47 13.21
C PRO A 108 5.27 -9.28 12.71
N VAL A 109 5.30 -10.58 12.98
CA VAL A 109 6.43 -11.45 12.60
C VAL A 109 6.37 -11.85 11.13
N VAL A 110 5.20 -12.17 10.60
CA VAL A 110 5.03 -12.59 9.20
C VAL A 110 5.04 -11.43 8.22
N ASN A 111 4.73 -10.22 8.72
CA ASN A 111 4.72 -8.97 7.98
C ASN A 111 6.09 -8.63 7.37
N PHE A 112 7.19 -9.29 7.77
CA PHE A 112 8.51 -9.06 7.16
C PHE A 112 8.66 -9.68 5.75
N TRP A 113 7.86 -10.68 5.38
CA TRP A 113 8.01 -11.36 4.08
C TRP A 113 6.71 -11.72 3.37
N VAL A 114 5.60 -11.93 4.08
CA VAL A 114 4.36 -12.44 3.48
C VAL A 114 3.73 -11.43 2.53
N PRO A 115 3.55 -10.15 2.88
CA PRO A 115 2.88 -9.21 1.98
C PRO A 115 3.63 -9.04 0.66
N ARG A 116 4.96 -8.95 0.70
CA ARG A 116 5.81 -8.95 -0.51
C ARG A 116 5.52 -10.15 -1.41
N ARG A 117 5.57 -11.37 -0.84
CA ARG A 117 5.36 -12.60 -1.61
C ARG A 117 3.94 -12.66 -2.16
N PHE A 118 2.95 -12.19 -1.40
CA PHE A 118 1.56 -12.17 -1.79
C PHE A 118 1.32 -11.20 -2.96
N VAL A 119 1.89 -9.99 -2.92
CA VAL A 119 1.81 -9.04 -4.05
C VAL A 119 2.51 -9.57 -5.29
N LEU A 120 3.68 -10.21 -5.16
CA LEU A 120 4.36 -10.84 -6.29
C LEU A 120 3.51 -11.95 -6.95
N ASP A 121 2.83 -12.76 -6.14
CA ASP A 121 1.95 -13.84 -6.60
C ASP A 121 0.75 -13.27 -7.38
N VAL A 122 0.06 -12.26 -6.82
CA VAL A 122 -1.03 -11.55 -7.52
C VAL A 122 -0.54 -10.91 -8.81
N TRP A 123 0.61 -10.25 -8.77
CA TRP A 123 1.16 -9.59 -9.94
C TRP A 123 1.44 -10.57 -11.07
N ARG A 124 2.11 -11.69 -10.79
CA ARG A 124 2.41 -12.73 -11.79
C ARG A 124 1.16 -13.31 -12.42
N ALA A 125 0.10 -13.47 -11.62
CA ALA A 125 -1.19 -13.94 -12.12
C ALA A 125 -1.94 -12.91 -12.98
N CYS A 126 -1.59 -11.62 -12.89
CA CYS A 126 -2.25 -10.54 -13.62
C CYS A 126 -1.43 -9.95 -14.78
N ALA A 127 -0.11 -10.14 -14.76
CA ALA A 127 0.80 -9.48 -15.69
C ALA A 127 0.74 -10.14 -17.09
N PRO A 128 0.74 -9.34 -18.17
CA PRO A 128 1.00 -9.85 -19.52
C PRO A 128 2.40 -10.48 -19.60
N ASP A 129 2.58 -11.52 -20.44
CA ASP A 129 3.80 -12.34 -20.52
C ASP A 129 5.11 -11.54 -20.64
N GLN A 130 5.08 -10.36 -21.27
CA GLN A 130 6.25 -9.50 -21.47
C GLN A 130 6.67 -8.67 -20.23
N VAL A 131 5.85 -8.58 -19.18
CA VAL A 131 6.08 -7.71 -18.01
C VAL A 131 6.72 -8.46 -16.82
N SER A 132 6.85 -9.78 -16.91
CA SER A 132 7.26 -10.69 -15.83
C SER A 132 8.58 -10.28 -15.12
N ALA A 133 9.64 -9.91 -15.86
CA ALA A 133 10.95 -9.58 -15.25
C ALA A 133 10.93 -8.27 -14.44
N ARG A 134 10.24 -7.23 -14.93
CA ARG A 134 10.17 -5.90 -14.28
C ARG A 134 9.35 -5.91 -12.99
N THR A 135 8.50 -6.93 -12.82
CA THR A 135 7.69 -7.22 -11.63
C THR A 135 8.51 -7.26 -10.35
N THR A 136 9.59 -8.06 -10.34
CA THR A 136 10.31 -8.35 -9.10
C THR A 136 11.01 -7.11 -8.59
N SER A 137 11.56 -6.30 -9.50
CA SER A 137 12.26 -5.06 -9.15
C SER A 137 11.33 -4.05 -8.51
N ILE A 138 10.15 -3.77 -9.08
CA ILE A 138 9.27 -2.73 -8.53
C ILE A 138 8.69 -3.09 -7.16
N VAL A 139 8.34 -4.38 -6.94
CA VAL A 139 7.88 -4.83 -5.63
C VAL A 139 9.01 -4.79 -4.61
N ASN A 140 10.26 -5.06 -5.02
CA ASN A 140 11.43 -4.90 -4.14
C ASN A 140 11.68 -3.43 -3.78
N TRP A 141 11.55 -2.51 -4.75
CA TRP A 141 11.71 -1.07 -4.53
C TRP A 141 10.62 -0.45 -3.66
N TRP A 142 9.46 -1.09 -3.56
CA TRP A 142 8.49 -0.77 -2.51
C TRP A 142 8.89 -1.39 -1.17
N TRP A 143 9.12 -2.70 -1.15
CA TRP A 143 9.22 -3.47 0.08
C TRP A 143 10.47 -3.19 0.89
N GLY A 144 11.62 -3.05 0.22
CA GLY A 144 12.91 -2.79 0.88
C GLY A 144 12.87 -1.48 1.68
N PRO A 145 12.62 -0.33 1.02
CA PRO A 145 12.49 0.95 1.71
C PRO A 145 11.40 0.95 2.79
N TRP A 146 10.28 0.26 2.57
CA TRP A 146 9.21 0.13 3.57
C TRP A 146 9.69 -0.55 4.86
N LEU A 147 10.44 -1.66 4.76
CA LEU A 147 10.98 -2.34 5.94
C LEU A 147 12.00 -1.46 6.68
N ILE A 148 12.88 -0.79 5.95
CA ILE A 148 13.88 0.10 6.57
C ILE A 148 13.19 1.28 7.24
N PHE A 149 12.16 1.85 6.61
CA PHE A 149 11.31 2.88 7.20
C PHE A 149 10.70 2.40 8.53
N LEU A 150 10.08 1.23 8.59
CA LEU A 150 9.47 0.72 9.83
C LEU A 150 10.48 0.56 10.96
N VAL A 151 11.70 0.12 10.63
CA VAL A 151 12.78 -0.04 11.61
C VAL A 151 13.28 1.32 12.09
N LEU A 152 13.53 2.26 11.17
CA LEU A 152 14.01 3.61 11.52
C LEU A 152 12.97 4.42 12.29
N ASP A 153 11.70 4.37 11.89
CA ASP A 153 10.60 5.01 12.62
C ASP A 153 10.52 4.49 14.06
N ARG A 154 10.60 3.17 14.26
CA ARG A 154 10.60 2.61 15.62
C ARG A 154 11.86 2.98 16.40
N TYR A 155 13.00 3.00 15.74
CA TYR A 155 14.30 3.29 16.32
C TYR A 155 14.44 4.77 16.72
N SER A 156 13.80 5.70 16.01
CA SER A 156 13.89 7.14 16.29
C SER A 156 13.06 7.59 17.50
N ARG A 157 11.98 6.87 17.86
CA ARG A 157 11.03 7.30 18.92
C ARG A 157 11.69 7.66 20.25
N PRO A 158 12.64 6.87 20.81
CA PRO A 158 13.26 7.19 22.09
C PRO A 158 14.11 8.47 22.07
N TYR A 159 14.49 8.99 20.89
CA TYR A 159 15.24 10.23 20.77
C TYR A 159 14.34 11.47 20.86
N ALA A 160 13.05 11.33 20.53
CA ALA A 160 12.05 12.40 20.62
C ALA A 160 11.29 12.42 21.96
N ASP A 161 11.57 11.46 22.85
CA ASP A 161 10.89 11.29 24.13
C ASP A 161 11.69 11.95 25.26
N PRO A 162 11.19 13.03 25.89
CA PRO A 162 11.90 13.71 26.97
C PRO A 162 12.20 12.83 28.19
N ASP A 163 11.41 11.77 28.41
CA ASP A 163 11.58 10.85 29.54
C ASP A 163 12.60 9.73 29.24
N SER A 164 13.09 9.66 28.01
CA SER A 164 14.03 8.62 27.57
C SER A 164 15.48 9.01 27.84
N PRO A 165 16.35 8.07 28.30
CA PRO A 165 17.77 8.32 28.46
C PRO A 165 18.51 8.55 27.13
N ARG A 166 17.83 8.35 25.98
CA ARG A 166 18.36 8.61 24.63
C ARG A 166 17.84 9.92 24.04
N PHE A 167 17.13 10.74 24.81
CA PHE A 167 16.58 12.00 24.33
C PHE A 167 17.65 12.86 23.66
N ASP A 168 17.44 13.16 22.38
CA ASP A 168 18.32 13.96 21.54
C ASP A 168 17.55 14.37 20.29
N LEU A 169 17.12 15.62 20.25
CA LEU A 169 16.27 16.15 19.20
C LEU A 169 16.97 16.23 17.84
N GLU A 170 18.30 16.35 17.80
CA GLU A 170 19.05 16.34 16.53
C GLU A 170 18.97 14.95 15.92
N ASN A 171 19.28 13.91 16.70
CA ASN A 171 19.15 12.52 16.25
C ASN A 171 17.70 12.17 15.90
N ALA A 172 16.72 12.65 16.68
CA ALA A 172 15.30 12.47 16.38
C ALA A 172 14.91 13.06 15.01
N ALA A 173 15.32 14.30 14.74
CA ALA A 173 15.00 15.01 13.50
C ALA A 173 15.70 14.38 12.29
N GLN A 174 16.98 14.02 12.41
CA GLN A 174 17.74 13.35 11.34
C GLN A 174 17.18 11.96 11.00
N LEU A 175 16.96 11.10 12.01
CA LEU A 175 16.44 9.75 11.81
C LEU A 175 15.02 9.76 11.25
N THR A 176 14.16 10.66 11.74
CA THR A 176 12.79 10.79 11.23
C THR A 176 12.79 11.32 9.81
N THR A 177 13.69 12.24 9.46
CA THR A 177 13.86 12.72 8.08
C THR A 177 14.30 11.58 7.15
N ALA A 178 15.29 10.79 7.56
CA ALA A 178 15.74 9.61 6.80
C ALA A 178 14.62 8.57 6.62
N ALA A 179 13.84 8.32 7.68
CA ALA A 179 12.66 7.47 7.64
C ALA A 179 11.62 8.00 6.64
N SER A 180 11.31 9.31 6.67
CA SER A 180 10.35 9.95 5.76
C SER A 180 10.77 9.84 4.29
N VAL A 181 12.06 9.97 3.98
CA VAL A 181 12.58 9.76 2.60
C VAL A 181 12.32 8.32 2.13
N LEU A 182 12.57 7.33 2.99
CA LEU A 182 12.29 5.92 2.68
C LEU A 182 10.79 5.64 2.56
N CYS A 183 9.96 6.29 3.39
CA CYS A 183 8.52 6.23 3.29
C CYS A 183 8.02 6.76 1.94
N VAL A 184 8.55 7.90 1.46
CA VAL A 184 8.25 8.44 0.13
C VAL A 184 8.63 7.45 -0.97
N ALA A 185 9.85 6.91 -0.93
CA ALA A 185 10.32 5.93 -1.91
C ALA A 185 9.42 4.68 -1.95
N ALA A 186 9.05 4.16 -0.77
CA ALA A 186 8.14 3.03 -0.63
C ALA A 186 6.75 3.36 -1.19
N ALA A 187 6.20 4.51 -0.83
CA ALA A 187 4.86 4.97 -1.22
C ALA A 187 4.73 5.10 -2.74
N VAL A 188 5.71 5.74 -3.40
CA VAL A 188 5.72 5.87 -4.87
C VAL A 188 5.67 4.51 -5.54
N ASN A 189 6.52 3.57 -5.11
CA ASN A 189 6.55 2.24 -5.71
C ASN A 189 5.28 1.44 -5.41
N LEU A 190 4.71 1.54 -4.21
CA LEU A 190 3.43 0.92 -3.87
C LEU A 190 2.29 1.46 -4.73
N ILE A 191 2.21 2.77 -4.91
CA ILE A 191 1.18 3.41 -5.74
C ILE A 191 1.29 2.92 -7.19
N VAL A 192 2.50 2.85 -7.75
CA VAL A 192 2.70 2.29 -9.09
C VAL A 192 2.26 0.83 -9.13
N VAL A 193 2.54 0.05 -8.07
CA VAL A 193 2.12 -1.34 -8.00
C VAL A 193 0.60 -1.49 -8.00
N VAL A 194 -0.07 -0.73 -7.13
CA VAL A 194 -1.52 -0.69 -7.00
C VAL A 194 -2.18 -0.29 -8.32
N ARG A 195 -1.68 0.78 -8.96
CA ARG A 195 -2.22 1.27 -10.24
C ARG A 195 -2.08 0.24 -11.34
N ARG A 196 -0.92 -0.43 -11.46
CA ARG A 196 -0.69 -1.44 -12.50
C ARG A 196 -1.61 -2.66 -12.35
N ILE A 197 -1.66 -3.25 -11.16
CA ILE A 197 -2.56 -4.39 -10.89
C ILE A 197 -4.02 -3.98 -11.14
N THR A 198 -4.41 -2.81 -10.65
CA THR A 198 -5.79 -2.30 -10.83
C THR A 198 -6.13 -2.08 -12.30
N THR A 199 -5.20 -1.54 -13.10
CA THR A 199 -5.41 -1.33 -14.54
C THR A 199 -5.56 -2.65 -15.28
N TRP A 200 -4.71 -3.64 -15.02
CA TRP A 200 -4.83 -4.96 -15.65
C TRP A 200 -6.18 -5.60 -15.37
N GLN A 201 -6.59 -5.62 -14.10
CA GLN A 201 -7.88 -6.17 -13.71
C GLN A 201 -9.10 -5.37 -14.19
N SER A 202 -8.91 -4.11 -14.59
CA SER A 202 -9.99 -3.27 -15.11
C SER A 202 -10.02 -3.21 -16.64
N THR A 203 -9.10 -3.90 -17.32
CA THR A 203 -9.05 -3.94 -18.78
C THR A 203 -10.09 -4.96 -19.29
N PRO A 204 -10.90 -4.62 -20.32
CA PRO A 204 -11.82 -5.57 -20.94
C PRO A 204 -11.09 -6.86 -21.37
N GLY A 205 -11.70 -8.02 -21.12
CA GLY A 205 -11.11 -9.32 -21.43
C GLY A 205 -10.15 -9.88 -20.38
N PHE A 206 -9.82 -9.14 -19.31
CA PHE A 206 -9.05 -9.70 -18.18
C PHE A 206 -9.78 -10.85 -17.48
N TYR A 207 -11.09 -10.75 -17.35
CA TYR A 207 -11.98 -11.82 -16.92
C TYR A 207 -13.12 -11.94 -17.92
N SER A 208 -13.17 -13.05 -18.64
CA SER A 208 -14.30 -13.42 -19.49
C SER A 208 -15.11 -14.48 -18.76
N PRO A 209 -16.37 -14.18 -18.35
CA PRO A 209 -17.25 -15.19 -17.78
C PRO A 209 -17.36 -16.39 -18.74
N PRO A 210 -17.55 -17.62 -18.23
CA PRO A 210 -17.73 -18.82 -19.06
C PRO A 210 -18.78 -18.64 -20.17
N ASP A 211 -19.83 -17.86 -19.87
CA ASP A 211 -20.95 -17.60 -20.79
C ASP A 211 -20.55 -16.83 -22.06
N VAL A 212 -19.41 -16.12 -22.06
CA VAL A 212 -18.86 -15.40 -23.23
C VAL A 212 -18.01 -16.34 -24.12
N LEU A 213 -17.55 -17.46 -23.58
CA LEU A 213 -16.74 -18.47 -24.29
C LEU A 213 -17.58 -19.63 -24.81
N SER A 214 -18.85 -19.72 -24.43
CA SER A 214 -19.82 -20.54 -25.17
C SER A 214 -19.98 -19.89 -26.55
N PRO A 215 -19.74 -20.61 -27.67
CA PRO A 215 -20.27 -20.18 -28.96
C PRO A 215 -21.76 -19.85 -28.74
N PRO A 216 -22.36 -18.84 -29.42
CA PRO A 216 -23.81 -18.81 -29.50
C PRO A 216 -24.19 -20.22 -29.91
N MET A 217 -24.88 -20.94 -29.02
CA MET A 217 -25.29 -22.33 -29.25
C MET A 217 -25.85 -22.30 -30.65
N GLY A 218 -25.11 -22.93 -31.57
CA GLY A 218 -25.25 -22.65 -32.99
C GLY A 218 -26.73 -22.67 -33.29
N LEU A 219 -27.19 -21.72 -34.11
CA LEU A 219 -28.39 -21.96 -34.90
C LEU A 219 -28.25 -23.38 -35.42
N ILE A 220 -28.90 -24.35 -34.75
CA ILE A 220 -29.06 -25.68 -35.32
C ILE A 220 -29.77 -25.32 -36.62
N PRO A 221 -29.16 -25.57 -37.79
CA PRO A 221 -29.87 -25.35 -39.03
C PRO A 221 -31.13 -26.19 -38.88
N VAL A 222 -32.28 -25.54 -38.75
CA VAL A 222 -33.55 -26.23 -38.85
C VAL A 222 -33.55 -26.67 -40.30
N GLU A 223 -33.21 -27.94 -40.55
CA GLU A 223 -33.45 -28.58 -41.83
C GLU A 223 -34.96 -28.52 -42.04
N LEU A 224 -35.40 -27.51 -42.80
CA LEU A 224 -36.76 -27.47 -43.28
C LEU A 224 -36.98 -28.73 -44.11
N PRO A 225 -38.09 -29.47 -43.90
CA PRO A 225 -38.42 -30.61 -44.71
C PRO A 225 -38.36 -30.19 -46.18
N LYS A 226 -37.58 -30.90 -47.00
CA LYS A 226 -37.69 -30.75 -48.44
C LYS A 226 -39.09 -31.23 -48.79
N ASP A 227 -39.92 -30.33 -49.31
CA ASP A 227 -41.19 -30.69 -49.92
C ASP A 227 -40.90 -31.60 -51.11
N GLU A 228 -40.86 -32.89 -50.84
CA GLU A 228 -40.99 -33.92 -51.84
C GLU A 228 -42.50 -34.05 -52.10
N ASN A 229 -42.92 -33.57 -53.27
CA ASN A 229 -44.26 -33.62 -53.89
C ASN A 229 -45.07 -32.31 -53.88
N ARG A 230 -44.85 -31.45 -54.89
CA ARG A 230 -45.87 -31.12 -55.90
C ARG A 230 -45.33 -30.23 -57.02
#